data_AF-A0A3N6NZ22-F1
#
_entry.id   AF-A0A3N6NZ22-F1
#
_cell.length_a   1.000
_cell.length_b   1.000
_cell.length_c   1.000
_cell.angle_alpha   90.00
_cell.angle_beta   90.00
_cell.angle_gamma   90.00
#
_symmetry.space_group_name_H-M   'P 1'
#
loop_
_entity.id
_entity.type
_entity.pdbx_description
1 polymer ?
#
loop_
_entity_poly.entity_id
_entity_poly.type
_entity_poly.pdbx_seq_one_letter_code
_entity_poly.pdbx_strand_id
1 'polypeptide(L)'
;MKYGVSMKPQTENPNDGETPSVASTDLFVAFSAERRQHALAYLAQKPAAIPLGDLAEYLTLVEGDPSYDRYERVLTDLYHNHVPKLVDAGIVTYERETELVALSVTRRVLSPYLQLAELETVSSASND
;
A
#
# COMPACT_ATOMS: atom_id res chain seq x y z
N MET A 1 41.98 19.52 -33.28
CA MET A 1 40.95 20.07 -32.38
C MET A 1 40.23 18.93 -31.66
N LYS A 2 39.86 19.16 -30.40
CA LYS A 2 39.37 18.18 -29.42
C LYS A 2 37.84 18.02 -29.43
N TYR A 3 37.43 16.92 -28.78
CA TYR A 3 36.15 16.61 -28.12
C TYR A 3 35.09 15.83 -28.89
N GLY A 4 34.88 14.60 -28.42
CA GLY A 4 33.68 13.78 -28.59
C GLY A 4 33.57 12.85 -27.39
N VAL A 5 33.43 13.41 -26.20
CA VAL A 5 33.14 12.63 -24.99
C VAL A 5 31.70 12.15 -25.10
N SER A 6 31.53 10.84 -25.29
CA SER A 6 30.23 10.17 -25.24
C SER A 6 29.75 10.18 -23.80
N MET A 7 28.98 11.20 -23.44
CA MET A 7 28.34 11.34 -22.14
C MET A 7 27.12 10.42 -22.14
N LYS A 8 27.29 9.18 -21.70
CA LYS A 8 26.15 8.34 -21.32
C LYS A 8 25.57 8.96 -20.04
N PRO A 9 24.25 9.24 -19.96
CA PRO A 9 23.66 9.63 -18.70
C PRO A 9 23.71 8.40 -17.79
N GLN A 10 24.71 8.38 -16.93
CA GLN A 10 24.78 7.47 -15.81
C GLN A 10 23.84 8.06 -14.77
N THR A 11 22.62 7.52 -14.68
CA THR A 11 21.76 7.76 -13.52
C THR A 11 22.37 6.98 -12.37
N GLU A 12 23.45 7.51 -11.80
CA GLU A 12 23.89 7.12 -10.47
C GLU A 12 22.79 7.61 -9.52
N ASN A 13 22.01 6.66 -9.00
CA ASN A 13 21.15 6.90 -7.84
C ASN A 13 22.08 6.82 -6.62
N PRO A 14 22.46 7.95 -5.99
CA PRO A 14 23.26 7.90 -4.78
C PRO A 14 22.28 7.78 -3.63
N ASN A 15 22.01 6.56 -3.18
CA ASN A 15 21.34 6.41 -1.88
C ASN A 15 21.96 5.26 -1.09
N ASP A 16 23.15 5.54 -0.56
CA ASP A 16 23.75 4.78 0.53
C ASP A 16 23.09 5.24 1.84
N GLY A 17 22.17 4.40 2.34
CA GLY A 17 21.47 4.59 3.61
C GLY A 17 20.20 3.75 3.65
N GLU A 18 20.30 2.54 4.19
CA GLU A 18 19.23 1.53 4.37
C GLU A 18 17.97 2.11 5.02
N THR A 19 17.14 2.73 4.20
CA THR A 19 15.69 2.75 4.35
C THR A 19 15.16 1.97 3.17
N PRO A 20 14.21 1.03 3.34
CA PRO A 20 13.59 0.36 2.21
C PRO A 20 12.88 1.43 1.36
N SER A 21 13.59 1.92 0.35
CA SER A 21 13.07 2.85 -0.64
C SER A 21 12.26 2.01 -1.61
N VAL A 22 10.95 1.93 -1.38
CA VAL A 22 10.03 1.32 -2.34
C VAL A 22 10.11 2.11 -3.63
N ALA A 23 10.30 1.42 -4.76
CA ALA A 23 10.39 2.10 -6.04
C ALA A 23 9.06 2.79 -6.39
N SER A 24 9.13 3.93 -7.07
CA SER A 24 7.93 4.67 -7.47
C SER A 24 6.98 3.85 -8.34
N THR A 25 7.51 2.94 -9.16
CA THR A 25 6.71 2.01 -9.97
C THR A 25 5.87 1.08 -9.09
N ASP A 26 6.45 0.56 -8.00
CA ASP A 26 5.76 -0.35 -7.09
C ASP A 26 4.69 0.40 -6.29
N LEU A 27 4.97 1.63 -5.87
CA LEU A 27 3.96 2.52 -5.26
C LEU A 27 2.83 2.83 -6.24
N PHE A 28 3.14 3.09 -7.51
CA PHE A 28 2.11 3.29 -8.54
C PHE A 28 1.26 2.03 -8.74
N VAL A 29 1.87 0.84 -8.84
CA VAL A 29 1.15 -0.44 -8.93
C VAL A 29 0.25 -0.62 -7.73
N ALA A 30 0.75 -0.36 -6.52
CA ALA A 30 -0.01 -0.50 -5.30
C ALA A 30 -1.23 0.44 -5.25
N PHE A 31 -1.06 1.70 -5.63
CA PHE A 31 -2.13 2.71 -5.61
C PHE A 31 -3.00 2.73 -6.88
N SER A 32 -2.73 1.92 -7.90
CA SER A 32 -3.50 1.93 -9.17
C SER A 32 -4.91 1.32 -9.10
N ALA A 33 -5.33 0.77 -7.95
CA ALA A 33 -6.68 0.26 -7.74
C ALA A 33 -7.27 0.81 -6.44
N GLU A 34 -8.47 1.37 -6.51
CA GLU A 34 -9.21 1.97 -5.39
C GLU A 34 -9.27 1.05 -4.16
N ARG A 35 -9.59 -0.24 -4.34
CA ARG A 35 -9.60 -1.21 -3.23
C ARG A 35 -8.23 -1.33 -2.54
N ARG A 36 -7.10 -1.27 -3.27
CA ARG A 36 -5.76 -1.28 -2.65
C ARG A 36 -5.48 0.03 -1.92
N GLN A 37 -5.94 1.16 -2.44
CA GLN A 37 -5.79 2.44 -1.77
C GLN A 37 -6.50 2.42 -0.41
N HIS A 38 -7.75 1.96 -0.36
CA HIS A 38 -8.49 1.81 0.91
C HIS A 38 -7.86 0.77 1.84
N ALA A 39 -7.40 -0.36 1.30
CA ALA A 39 -6.72 -1.36 2.11
C ALA A 39 -5.45 -0.80 2.77
N LEU A 40 -4.63 -0.08 2.01
CA LEU A 40 -3.42 0.55 2.51
C LEU A 40 -3.74 1.68 3.51
N ALA A 41 -4.79 2.46 3.28
CA ALA A 41 -5.26 3.48 4.22
C ALA A 41 -5.67 2.86 5.56
N TYR A 42 -6.35 1.71 5.53
CA TYR A 42 -6.75 0.99 6.74
C TYR A 42 -5.56 0.38 7.47
N LEU A 43 -4.68 -0.34 6.75
CA LEU A 43 -3.48 -0.95 7.33
C LEU A 43 -2.52 0.11 7.92
N ALA A 44 -2.45 1.30 7.31
CA ALA A 44 -1.65 2.43 7.81
C ALA A 44 -2.08 2.96 9.19
N GLN A 45 -3.29 2.61 9.64
CA GLN A 45 -3.82 2.99 10.95
C GLN A 45 -3.63 1.88 11.99
N LYS A 46 -3.20 0.68 11.59
CA LYS A 46 -3.07 -0.47 12.49
C LYS A 46 -1.66 -0.55 13.07
N PRO A 47 -1.52 -0.69 14.41
CA PRO A 47 -0.21 -0.84 15.04
C PRO A 47 0.39 -2.24 14.87
N ALA A 48 -0.40 -3.22 14.41
CA ALA A 48 0.00 -4.62 14.27
C ALA A 48 -0.71 -5.26 13.06
N ALA A 49 -0.27 -6.46 12.71
CA ALA A 49 -0.92 -7.29 11.71
C ALA A 49 -2.39 -7.57 12.09
N ILE A 50 -3.25 -7.62 11.08
CA ILE A 50 -4.68 -7.90 11.24
C ILE A 50 -5.09 -9.11 10.41
N PRO A 51 -6.18 -9.80 10.75
CA PRO A 51 -6.77 -10.81 9.88
C PRO A 51 -7.16 -10.23 8.51
N LEU A 52 -6.93 -11.01 7.45
CA LEU A 52 -7.37 -10.65 6.10
C LEU A 52 -8.90 -10.51 6.02
N GLY A 53 -9.62 -11.29 6.83
CA GLY A 53 -11.07 -11.18 7.01
C GLY A 53 -11.50 -9.79 7.48
N ASP A 54 -10.86 -9.25 8.52
CA ASP A 54 -11.18 -7.90 9.05
C ASP A 54 -10.94 -6.82 7.99
N LEU A 55 -9.91 -6.98 7.17
CA LEU A 55 -9.66 -6.10 6.04
C LEU A 55 -10.76 -6.20 4.97
N ALA A 56 -11.24 -7.41 4.68
CA ALA A 56 -12.35 -7.62 3.74
C ALA A 56 -13.65 -6.98 4.25
N GLU A 57 -13.97 -7.19 5.53
CA GLU A 57 -15.14 -6.58 6.18
C GLU A 57 -15.09 -5.06 6.10
N TYR A 58 -13.95 -4.45 6.46
CA TYR A 58 -13.77 -3.01 6.33
C TYR A 58 -14.06 -2.51 4.90
N LEU A 59 -13.56 -3.21 3.88
CA LEU A 59 -13.78 -2.82 2.49
C LEU A 59 -15.24 -2.94 2.08
N THR A 60 -15.99 -3.92 2.58
CA THR A 60 -17.44 -3.99 2.30
C THR A 60 -18.20 -2.78 2.85
N LEU A 61 -17.80 -2.26 4.01
CA LEU A 61 -18.37 -1.07 4.62
C LEU A 61 -18.05 0.18 3.79
N VAL A 62 -16.80 0.33 3.36
CA VAL A 62 -16.37 1.44 2.50
C VAL A 62 -17.09 1.44 1.15
N GLU A 63 -17.30 0.26 0.57
CA GLU A 63 -17.99 0.10 -0.71
C GLU A 63 -19.52 0.24 -0.61
N GLY A 64 -20.06 0.38 0.60
CA GLY A 64 -21.49 0.56 0.83
C GLY A 64 -22.34 -0.72 0.68
N ASP A 65 -21.72 -1.90 0.72
CA ASP A 65 -22.40 -3.20 0.60
C ASP A 65 -21.89 -4.18 1.69
N PRO A 66 -22.27 -4.00 2.96
CA PRO A 66 -21.83 -4.84 4.08
C PRO A 66 -22.63 -6.15 4.17
N SER A 67 -22.83 -6.82 3.03
CA SER A 67 -23.47 -8.14 2.97
C SER A 67 -22.43 -9.26 3.08
N TYR A 68 -22.86 -10.43 3.57
CA TYR A 68 -21.99 -11.60 3.67
C TYR A 68 -21.50 -12.07 2.27
N ASP A 69 -22.39 -12.09 1.28
CA ASP A 69 -22.04 -12.43 -0.11
C ASP A 69 -20.99 -11.48 -0.68
N ARG A 70 -21.07 -10.18 -0.35
CA ARG A 70 -20.06 -9.21 -0.77
C ARG A 70 -18.75 -9.46 -0.04
N TYR A 71 -18.80 -9.69 1.27
CA TYR A 71 -17.64 -10.01 2.09
C TYR A 71 -16.83 -11.18 1.50
N GLU A 72 -17.47 -12.30 1.18
CA GLU A 72 -16.77 -13.47 0.63
C GLU A 72 -16.08 -13.16 -0.70
N ARG A 73 -16.74 -12.38 -1.58
CA ARG A 73 -16.15 -11.95 -2.86
C ARG A 73 -14.95 -11.05 -2.65
N VAL A 74 -15.05 -10.09 -1.73
CA VAL A 74 -13.96 -9.17 -1.41
C VAL A 74 -12.78 -9.91 -0.79
N LEU A 75 -13.03 -10.85 0.14
CA LEU A 75 -11.99 -11.68 0.75
C LEU A 75 -11.26 -12.51 -0.31
N THR A 76 -11.99 -13.14 -1.22
CA THR A 76 -11.44 -13.93 -2.33
C THR A 76 -10.57 -13.07 -3.27
N ASP A 77 -11.06 -11.88 -3.64
CA ASP A 77 -10.32 -10.93 -4.50
C ASP A 77 -9.09 -10.36 -3.78
N LEU A 78 -9.18 -10.08 -2.47
CA LEU A 78 -8.04 -9.70 -1.66
C LEU A 78 -6.96 -10.78 -1.71
N TYR A 79 -7.32 -12.03 -1.44
CA TYR A 79 -6.40 -13.15 -1.38
C TYR A 79 -5.69 -13.42 -2.72
N HIS A 80 -6.43 -13.41 -3.83
CA HIS A 80 -5.89 -13.83 -5.14
C HIS A 80 -5.30 -12.71 -5.99
N ASN A 81 -5.70 -11.45 -5.77
CA ASN A 81 -5.37 -10.35 -6.67
C ASN A 81 -4.70 -9.19 -5.95
N HIS A 82 -5.29 -8.68 -4.87
CA HIS A 82 -4.79 -7.45 -4.25
C HIS A 82 -3.59 -7.68 -3.34
N VAL A 83 -3.67 -8.63 -2.41
CA VAL A 83 -2.57 -8.92 -1.47
C VAL A 83 -1.31 -9.38 -2.20
N PRO A 84 -1.36 -10.33 -3.16
CA PRO A 84 -0.16 -10.74 -3.89
C PRO A 84 0.58 -9.58 -4.55
N LYS A 85 -0.14 -8.66 -5.20
CA LYS A 85 0.46 -7.46 -5.83
C LYS A 85 1.10 -6.51 -4.83
N LEU A 86 0.50 -6.37 -3.64
CA LEU A 86 1.05 -5.52 -2.58
C LEU A 86 2.27 -6.17 -1.92
N VAL A 87 2.32 -7.50 -1.86
CA VAL A 87 3.49 -8.27 -1.39
C VAL A 87 4.62 -8.18 -2.41
N ASP A 88 4.32 -8.36 -3.70
CA ASP A 88 5.31 -8.23 -4.79
C ASP A 88 5.93 -6.82 -4.82
N ALA A 89 5.12 -5.79 -4.51
CA ALA A 89 5.55 -4.40 -4.37
C ALA A 89 6.33 -4.11 -3.06
N GLY A 90 6.43 -5.09 -2.15
CA GLY A 90 7.12 -4.93 -0.86
C GLY A 90 6.43 -3.99 0.13
N ILE A 91 5.13 -3.70 -0.06
CA ILE A 91 4.39 -2.72 0.74
C ILE A 91 3.65 -3.39 1.90
N VAL A 92 3.18 -4.62 1.72
CA VAL A 92 2.55 -5.42 2.77
C VAL A 92 3.28 -6.74 2.95
N THR A 93 3.19 -7.31 4.14
CA THR A 93 3.47 -8.71 4.40
C THR A 93 2.15 -9.47 4.54
N TYR A 94 2.16 -10.74 4.15
CA TYR A 94 1.03 -11.63 4.32
C TYR A 94 1.52 -13.00 4.80
N GLU A 95 1.04 -13.43 5.96
CA GLU A 95 1.32 -14.75 6.52
C GLU A 95 0.18 -15.70 6.17
N ARG A 96 0.48 -16.73 5.40
CA ARG A 96 -0.55 -17.62 4.83
C ARG A 96 -1.18 -18.53 5.87
N GLU A 97 -0.43 -18.98 6.86
CA GLU A 97 -0.93 -19.93 7.86
C GLU A 97 -1.89 -19.27 8.84
N THR A 98 -1.66 -17.99 9.17
CA THR A 98 -2.46 -17.23 10.13
C THR A 98 -3.41 -16.23 9.46
N GLU A 99 -3.33 -16.11 8.13
CA GLU A 99 -4.05 -15.13 7.31
C GLU A 99 -3.89 -13.68 7.79
N LEU A 100 -2.74 -13.36 8.37
CA LEU A 100 -2.45 -12.03 8.87
C LEU A 100 -1.78 -11.17 7.80
N VAL A 101 -2.27 -9.93 7.66
CA VAL A 101 -1.73 -8.92 6.76
C VAL A 101 -1.27 -7.70 7.55
N ALA A 102 -0.11 -7.16 7.20
CA ALA A 102 0.46 -5.96 7.83
C ALA A 102 1.17 -5.09 6.80
N LEU A 103 1.36 -3.80 7.12
CA LEU A 103 2.30 -2.98 6.36
C LEU A 103 3.74 -3.44 6.61
N SER A 104 4.49 -3.57 5.51
CA SER A 104 5.95 -3.80 5.55
C SER A 104 6.74 -2.50 5.53
N VAL A 105 6.08 -1.38 5.24
CA VAL A 105 6.69 -0.04 5.12
C VAL A 105 6.15 0.90 6.17
N THR A 106 6.90 1.95 6.48
CA THR A 106 6.39 2.98 7.39
C THR A 106 5.24 3.75 6.75
N ARG A 107 4.26 4.16 7.56
CA ARG A 107 3.14 5.02 7.12
C ARG A 107 3.62 6.25 6.34
N ARG A 108 4.77 6.82 6.72
CA ARG A 108 5.36 8.00 6.06
C ARG A 108 5.62 7.80 4.57
N VAL A 109 5.95 6.59 4.13
CA VAL A 109 6.14 6.26 2.71
C VAL A 109 4.82 6.36 1.93
N LEU A 110 3.71 5.99 2.57
CA LEU A 110 2.38 5.96 1.94
C LEU A 110 1.66 7.31 2.02
N SER A 111 1.94 8.12 3.03
CA SER A 111 1.22 9.38 3.31
C SER A 111 1.04 10.29 2.07
N PRO A 112 2.07 10.58 1.25
CA PRO A 112 1.86 11.44 0.07
C PRO A 112 0.83 10.87 -0.92
N TYR A 113 0.81 9.54 -1.09
CA TYR A 113 -0.09 8.86 -2.01
C TYR A 113 -1.51 8.72 -1.44
N LEU A 114 -1.62 8.50 -0.13
CA LEU A 114 -2.91 8.50 0.58
C LEU A 114 -3.57 9.88 0.52
N GLN A 115 -2.79 10.96 0.63
CA GLN A 115 -3.28 12.33 0.45
C GLN A 115 -3.76 12.58 -0.98
N LEU A 116 -3.01 12.13 -1.99
CA LEU A 116 -3.41 12.24 -3.40
C LEU A 116 -4.68 11.44 -3.71
N ALA A 117 -4.90 10.32 -3.03
CA ALA A 117 -6.12 9.52 -3.15
C ALA A 117 -7.27 10.07 -2.29
N GLU A 118 -7.08 11.18 -1.58
CA GLU A 118 -8.07 11.77 -0.65
C GLU A 118 -8.48 10.80 0.49
N LEU A 119 -7.61 9.85 0.83
CA LEU A 119 -7.83 8.82 1.86
C LEU A 119 -7.13 9.09 3.19
N GLU A 120 -6.53 10.28 3.36
CA GLU A 120 -6.19 10.70 4.72
C GLU A 120 -7.46 11.09 5.45
N THR A 121 -7.82 10.30 6.45
CA THR A 121 -8.75 10.74 7.48
C THR A 121 -8.11 11.97 8.13
N VAL A 122 -8.62 13.15 7.79
CA VAL A 122 -8.23 14.41 8.39
C VAL A 122 -8.30 14.20 9.90
N SER A 123 -7.16 14.27 10.59
CA SER A 123 -7.11 14.25 12.05
C SER A 123 -7.69 15.57 12.55
N SER A 124 -9.01 15.71 12.47
CA SER A 124 -9.78 16.81 13.00
C SER A 124 -10.05 16.54 14.48
N ALA A 125 -8.99 16.64 15.31
CA ALA A 125 -9.05 16.80 16.77
C ALA A 125 -7.60 16.91 17.28
N SER A 126 -7.19 17.82 18.14
CA SER A 126 -7.72 19.07 18.68
C SER A 126 -6.47 19.80 19.19
N ASN A 127 -6.28 21.05 18.80
CA ASN A 127 -5.39 21.95 19.50
C ASN A 127 -6.28 22.72 20.48
N ASP A 128 -6.50 22.13 21.66
CA ASP A 128 -7.08 22.79 22.83
C ASP A 128 -6.06 22.71 23.96
#